data_AF-A0A3A6N258-F1
#
_entry.id   AF-A0A3A6N258-F1
#
_cell.length_a   1.000
_cell.length_b   1.000
_cell.length_c   1.000
_cell.angle_alpha   90.00
_cell.angle_beta   90.00
_cell.angle_gamma   90.00
#
_symmetry.space_group_name_H-M   'P 1'
#
loop_
_entity.id
_entity.type
_entity.pdbx_description
1 polymer ?
#
loop_
_entity_poly.entity_id
_entity_poly.type
_entity_poly.pdbx_seq_one_letter_code
_entity_poly.pdbx_strand_id
1 'polypeptide(L)' 'MGEDLWDLGFRSVRELKKKEDPEELYLRLCDLKGMRVDRCMLYVFRCAVYYSSNETHDQELLKWWNWKDEE' A
#
# COMPACT_ATOMS: atom_id res chain seq x y z
N MET A 1 7.24 4.03 -11.32
CA MET A 1 7.10 3.75 -9.87
C MET A 1 5.80 4.35 -9.30
N GLY A 2 4.69 4.18 -10.01
CA GLY A 2 3.34 4.57 -9.55
C GLY A 2 2.24 3.76 -10.25
N GLU A 3 2.63 2.68 -10.91
CA GLU A 3 1.77 1.93 -11.84
C GLU A 3 1.16 0.69 -11.17
N ASP A 4 1.76 0.19 -10.08
CA ASP A 4 1.33 -1.02 -9.39
C ASP A 4 -0.05 -0.86 -8.72
N LEU A 5 -0.39 0.35 -8.25
CA LEU A 5 -1.72 0.66 -7.71
C LEU A 5 -2.77 0.73 -8.81
N TRP A 6 -2.41 1.26 -9.99
CA TRP A 6 -3.31 1.34 -11.15
C TRP A 6 -3.60 -0.04 -11.72
N ASP A 7 -2.62 -0.94 -11.71
CA ASP A 7 -2.72 -2.33 -12.15
C ASP A 7 -3.73 -3.14 -11.30
N LEU A 8 -3.82 -2.82 -10.01
CA LEU A 8 -4.85 -3.34 -9.11
C LEU A 8 -6.23 -2.70 -9.28
N GLY A 9 -6.36 -1.70 -10.17
CA GLY A 9 -7.59 -0.95 -10.38
C GLY A 9 -7.85 0.16 -9.36
N PHE A 10 -6.93 0.41 -8.42
CA PHE A 10 -7.06 1.51 -7.47
C PHE A 10 -6.47 2.79 -8.07
N ARG A 11 -7.32 3.78 -8.36
CA ARG A 11 -6.85 5.08 -8.87
C ARG A 11 -6.31 5.98 -7.77
N SER A 12 -6.58 5.65 -6.51
CA SER A 12 -6.07 6.38 -5.36
C SER A 12 -6.00 5.49 -4.13
N VAL A 13 -5.01 5.75 -3.28
CA VAL A 13 -4.89 5.14 -1.94
C VAL A 13 -6.12 5.42 -1.05
N ARG A 14 -6.90 6.46 -1.40
CA ARG A 14 -8.15 6.82 -0.74
C ARG A 14 -9.31 5.87 -1.07
N GLU A 15 -9.22 5.12 -2.16
CA GLU A 15 -10.22 4.11 -2.53
C GLU A 15 -10.00 2.77 -1.83
N LEU A 16 -8.79 2.53 -1.31
CA LEU A 16 -8.53 1.42 -0.41
C LEU A 16 -9.42 1.61 0.81
N LYS A 17 -10.42 0.75 0.96
CA LYS A 17 -11.32 0.88 2.09
C LYS A 17 -10.52 0.63 3.37
N LYS A 18 -10.83 1.41 4.40
CA LYS A 18 -10.33 1.28 5.79
C LYS A 18 -10.23 -0.14 6.35
N LYS A 19 -10.93 -1.11 5.74
CA LYS A 19 -11.06 -2.51 6.15
C LYS A 19 -10.17 -3.49 5.36
N GLU A 20 -9.44 -3.05 4.34
CA GLU A 20 -8.59 -3.95 3.57
C GLU A 20 -7.22 -4.10 4.22
N ASP A 21 -6.84 -5.35 4.51
CA ASP A 21 -5.54 -5.69 5.04
C ASP A 21 -4.45 -5.49 3.97
N PRO A 22 -3.36 -4.78 4.27
CA PRO A 22 -2.29 -4.51 3.31
C PRO A 22 -1.60 -5.80 2.81
N GLU A 23 -1.59 -6.84 3.64
CA GLU A 23 -1.08 -8.17 3.27
C GLU A 23 -2.00 -8.88 2.26
N GLU A 24 -3.32 -8.79 2.41
CA GLU A 24 -4.26 -9.34 1.43
C GLU A 24 -4.17 -8.61 0.09
N LEU A 25 -4.04 -7.29 0.10
CA LEU A 25 -3.83 -6.48 -1.12
C LEU A 25 -2.57 -6.89 -1.86
N TYR A 26 -1.48 -7.10 -1.12
CA TYR A 26 -0.23 -7.59 -1.69
C TYR A 26 -0.36 -9.01 -2.26
N LEU A 27 -1.06 -9.92 -1.56
CA LEU A 27 -1.30 -11.27 -2.06
C LEU A 27 -2.15 -11.25 -3.33
N ARG A 28 -3.19 -10.41 -3.40
CA ARG A 28 -3.98 -10.19 -4.62
C ARG A 28 -3.14 -9.63 -5.77
N LEU A 29 -2.22 -8.70 -5.49
CA LEU A 29 -1.30 -8.19 -6.50
C LEU A 29 -0.37 -9.28 -7.03
N CYS A 30 0.16 -10.11 -6.13
CA CYS A 30 1.00 -11.25 -6.48
C CYS A 30 0.24 -12.25 -7.36
N ASP A 31 -1.03 -12.51 -7.05
CA ASP A 31 -1.91 -13.39 -7.83
C ASP A 31 -2.22 -12.79 -9.22
N LEU A 32 -2.58 -11.50 -9.26
CA LEU A 32 -2.92 -10.78 -10.49
C LEU A 32 -1.72 -10.64 -11.44
N LYS A 33 -0.53 -10.38 -10.90
CA LYS A 33 0.73 -10.38 -11.66
C LYS A 33 1.21 -11.79 -12.02
N GLY A 34 0.67 -12.83 -11.39
CA GLY A 34 1.13 -14.21 -11.53
C GLY A 34 2.56 -14.44 -11.03
N MET A 35 3.10 -13.52 -10.24
CA MET A 35 4.48 -13.56 -9.71
C MET A 35 4.56 -12.84 -8.37
N ARG A 36 5.53 -13.23 -7.53
CA ARG A 36 5.83 -12.49 -6.30
C ARG A 36 6.34 -11.09 -6.64
N VAL A 37 5.56 -10.10 -6.25
CA VAL A 37 5.98 -8.70 -6.28
C VAL A 37 6.98 -8.45 -5.16
N ASP A 38 7.76 -7.38 -5.27
CA ASP A 38 8.71 -7.03 -4.24
C ASP A 38 8.01 -6.66 -2.92
N ARG A 39 8.63 -7.01 -1.79
CA ARG A 39 8.12 -6.68 -0.45
C ARG A 39 8.02 -5.16 -0.23
N CYS A 40 8.73 -4.34 -1.01
CA CYS A 40 8.54 -2.89 -1.03
C CYS A 40 7.09 -2.47 -1.28
N MET A 41 6.33 -3.20 -2.10
CA MET A 41 4.90 -2.90 -2.33
C MET A 41 4.04 -3.10 -1.10
N LEU A 42 4.39 -4.04 -0.21
CA LEU A 42 3.69 -4.23 1.05
C LEU A 42 3.76 -2.97 1.93
N TYR A 43 4.92 -2.31 1.98
CA TYR A 43 5.09 -1.06 2.74
C TYR A 43 4.26 0.07 2.14
N VAL A 44 4.16 0.14 0.81
CA VAL A 44 3.29 1.10 0.12
C VAL A 44 1.82 0.85 0.50
N PHE A 45 1.35 -0.40 0.53
CA PHE A 45 0.00 -0.71 1.00
C PHE A 45 -0.22 -0.36 2.46
N ARG A 46 0.75 -0.61 3.34
CA ARG A 46 0.66 -0.22 4.77
C ARG A 46 0.50 1.29 4.91
N CYS A 47 1.34 2.07 4.22
CA CYS A 47 1.23 3.52 4.20
C CYS A 47 -0.11 3.99 3.63
N ALA A 48 -0.60 3.33 2.57
CA ALA A 48 -1.85 3.67 1.91
C ALA A 48 -3.08 3.38 2.78
N VAL A 49 -3.13 2.21 3.44
CA VAL A 49 -4.19 1.84 4.38
C VAL A 49 -4.16 2.77 5.60
N TYR A 50 -2.98 3.09 6.12
CA TYR A 50 -2.82 4.06 7.20
C TYR A 50 -3.34 5.45 6.79
N TYR A 51 -3.02 5.89 5.57
CA TYR A 51 -3.49 7.16 5.03
C TYR A 51 -5.01 7.17 4.79
N SER A 52 -5.59 6.07 4.33
CA SER A 52 -7.05 5.94 4.20
C SER A 52 -7.74 5.88 5.57
N SER A 53 -7.05 5.34 6.59
CA SER A 53 -7.61 5.12 7.92
C SER A 53 -7.59 6.37 8.81
N ASN A 54 -6.59 7.23 8.64
CA ASN A 54 -6.50 8.46 9.40
C ASN A 54 -7.04 9.63 8.57
N GLU A 55 -7.71 10.58 9.20
CA GLU A 55 -8.14 11.82 8.53
C GLU A 55 -7.09 12.94 8.73
N THR A 56 -6.37 12.89 9.85
CA THR A 56 -5.20 13.70 10.17
C THR A 56 -3.96 12.85 10.06
N HIS A 57 -3.07 13.17 9.12
CA HIS A 57 -1.82 12.43 8.90
C HIS A 57 -0.63 13.23 9.40
N ASP A 58 0.28 12.55 10.08
CA ASP A 58 1.59 13.08 10.37
C ASP A 58 2.42 13.15 9.08
N GLN A 59 3.00 14.32 8.81
CA GLN A 59 3.78 14.60 7.60
C GLN A 59 5.03 13.70 7.50
N GLU A 60 5.50 13.21 8.64
CA GLU A 60 6.60 12.26 8.73
C GLU A 60 6.15 10.86 8.31
N LEU A 61 4.96 10.41 8.69
CA LEU A 61 4.42 9.07 8.35
C LEU A 61 3.87 8.98 6.92
N LEU A 62 3.67 10.11 6.26
CA LEU A 62 3.35 10.21 4.82
C LEU A 62 4.50 9.75 3.91
N LYS A 63 5.70 9.62 4.47
CA LYS A 63 6.87 9.13 3.76
C LYS A 63 6.87 7.62 3.78
N TRP A 64 6.65 6.99 2.63
CA TRP A 64 6.61 5.52 2.51
C TRP A 64 7.87 4.82 3.04
N TRP A 65 9.02 5.49 3.05
CA TRP A 65 10.26 4.94 3.60
C TRP A 65 10.28 4.83 5.12
N ASN A 66 9.44 5.58 5.85
CA ASN A 66 9.25 5.43 7.30
C ASN A 66 8.49 4.14 7.66
N TRP A 67 7.94 3.44 6.67
CA TRP A 67 7.30 2.14 6.85
C TRP A 67 8.23 0.97 6.54
N LYS A 68 9.47 1.24 6.11
CA LYS A 68 10.49 0.19 6.03
C LYS A 68 10.93 -0.13 7.46
N ASP A 69 11.04 -1.43 7.75
CA ASP A 69 11.61 -1.91 9.00
C ASP A 69 12.98 -1.22 9.19
N GLU A 70 13.12 -0.42 10.25
CA GLU A 70 14.40 0.13 10.68
C GLU A 70 15.19 -1.02 11.30
N GLU A 71 16.08 -1.62 10.50
CA GLU A 71 17.14 -2.51 11.01
C GLU A 71 18.26 -1.68 11.66
#